data_AF-A0A9D7EQK0-F1
#
_entry.id   AF-A0A9D7EQK0-F1
#
_cell.length_a   1.000
_cell.length_b   1.000
_cell.length_c   1.000
_cell.angle_alpha   90.00
_cell.angle_beta   90.00
_cell.angle_gamma   90.00
#
_symmetry.space_group_name_H-M   'P 1'
#
loop_
_entity.id
_entity.type
_entity.pdbx_description
1 polymer ?
#
loop_
_entity_poly.entity_id
_entity_poly.type
_entity_poly.pdbx_seq_one_letter_code
_entity_poly.pdbx_strand_id
1 'polypeptide(L)'
;MLKLISLSLLLLFSDSITISAQNKTPPNIILIIADDLGYGDLASYGNKNVHTPNIDSLGVQGVRFTQGYVTSPICAPSRMALITGRYQQRFGAEFMLYDKFEPSVKKKIKKHFFSLKKKPMGIKTLKPNFLLNRSVYVTDLPASEITIAKLLKQKGYATGYVGKWNLSSSPDVFPDMHGFDYSYYFDGALSRYVDDPVDTSRYINMHLPWAFSEIPAWAPRYGSTAIKEGRVVVKDTGYLTFSLAEKGIDFIERNKTNPFFLTLSFNAPHDPFQVPKKYYERIRNEKDLVRRVYSGMIEALDDAVGSVMKKLEQEGLIDNCLIFFISDNGGATYTHATDNTPLLGGKATHFDGGIAVPFLMQYPKGFQARQSYDHPVSSMDIFSTIAAASGTELANDRIYDGVNLLPYLTNDSLLPHQDFFWRNGYSKAFRRGDWKLYINEKNKITYLFNIAADREEKNDLSARQPDKLKELQEALKDWEKKNTVPPLWPSAADVLIEVNGKWYRFPS
;
A
#
# COMPACT_ATOMS: atom_id res chain seq x y z
N MET A 1 -54.57 -23.18 -72.04
CA MET A 1 -54.66 -22.33 -70.84
C MET A 1 -53.74 -22.89 -69.76
N LEU A 2 -52.49 -22.43 -69.68
CA LEU A 2 -51.58 -22.70 -68.55
C LEU A 2 -50.85 -21.39 -68.22
N LYS A 3 -50.98 -20.95 -66.97
CA LYS A 3 -50.43 -19.69 -66.43
C LYS A 3 -48.92 -19.85 -66.19
N LEU A 4 -48.14 -18.88 -66.67
CA LEU A 4 -46.74 -18.67 -66.27
C LEU A 4 -46.66 -18.15 -64.83
N ILE A 5 -45.76 -18.71 -64.02
CA ILE A 5 -45.35 -18.18 -62.72
C ILE A 5 -43.95 -17.59 -62.91
N SER A 6 -43.80 -16.30 -62.59
CA SER A 6 -42.54 -15.56 -62.58
C SER A 6 -41.83 -15.77 -61.24
N LEU A 7 -40.58 -16.23 -61.29
CA LEU A 7 -39.71 -16.44 -60.14
C LEU A 7 -38.89 -15.16 -59.90
N SER A 8 -39.17 -14.44 -58.81
CA SER A 8 -38.40 -13.27 -58.39
C SER A 8 -37.29 -13.72 -57.43
N LEU A 9 -36.03 -13.59 -57.85
CA LEU A 9 -34.85 -13.85 -57.03
C LEU A 9 -34.48 -12.55 -56.26
N LEU A 10 -34.71 -12.53 -54.95
CA LEU A 10 -34.24 -11.45 -54.08
C LEU A 10 -32.75 -11.69 -53.74
N LEU A 11 -31.86 -10.86 -54.27
CA LEU A 11 -30.47 -10.78 -53.84
C LEU A 11 -30.39 -9.90 -52.58
N LEU A 12 -30.20 -10.53 -51.42
CA LEU A 12 -29.87 -9.85 -50.17
C LEU A 12 -28.37 -9.54 -50.16
N PHE A 13 -28.02 -8.26 -50.30
CA PHE A 13 -26.67 -7.77 -49.99
C PHE A 13 -26.49 -7.81 -48.47
N SER A 14 -25.64 -8.72 -47.98
CA SER A 14 -25.13 -8.68 -46.61
C SER A 14 -23.94 -7.71 -46.56
N ASP A 15 -24.18 -6.47 -46.19
CA ASP A 15 -23.12 -5.56 -45.77
C ASP A 15 -22.53 -6.07 -44.46
N SER A 16 -21.43 -6.82 -44.57
CA SER A 16 -20.57 -7.15 -43.43
C SER A 16 -19.92 -5.87 -42.94
N ILE A 17 -20.51 -5.25 -41.90
CA ILE A 17 -19.85 -4.19 -41.13
C ILE A 17 -18.70 -4.86 -40.38
N THR A 18 -17.52 -4.89 -40.99
CA THR A 18 -16.28 -5.19 -40.30
C THR A 18 -16.01 -4.02 -39.37
N ILE A 19 -16.45 -4.13 -38.10
CA ILE A 19 -15.98 -3.26 -37.03
C ILE A 19 -14.47 -3.52 -36.94
N SER A 20 -13.67 -2.63 -37.52
CA SER A 20 -12.25 -2.54 -37.23
C SER A 20 -12.14 -2.35 -35.72
N ALA A 21 -11.74 -3.39 -35.00
CA ALA A 21 -11.27 -3.25 -33.64
C ALA A 21 -10.10 -2.27 -33.73
N GLN A 22 -10.35 -1.00 -33.38
CA GLN A 22 -9.30 -0.03 -33.20
C GLN A 22 -8.29 -0.68 -32.25
N ASN A 23 -7.10 -1.00 -32.76
CA ASN A 23 -5.97 -1.45 -31.96
C ASN A 23 -5.64 -0.34 -30.96
N LYS A 24 -6.37 -0.30 -29.83
CA LYS A 24 -6.13 0.66 -28.76
C LYS A 24 -4.76 0.30 -28.19
N THR A 25 -3.83 1.23 -28.31
CA THR A 25 -2.51 1.11 -27.70
C THR A 25 -2.71 0.88 -26.19
N PRO A 26 -2.22 -0.23 -25.62
CA PRO A 26 -2.35 -0.50 -24.20
C PRO A 26 -1.72 0.65 -23.37
N PRO A 27 -2.29 1.01 -22.22
CA PRO A 27 -1.75 2.10 -21.42
C PRO A 27 -0.45 1.70 -20.75
N ASN A 28 0.43 2.67 -20.52
CA ASN A 28 1.47 2.55 -19.51
C ASN A 28 0.82 2.53 -18.12
N ILE A 29 1.45 1.88 -17.15
CA ILE A 29 0.90 1.76 -15.81
C ILE A 29 1.97 2.14 -14.78
N ILE A 30 1.63 3.03 -13.87
CA ILE A 30 2.48 3.38 -12.73
C ILE A 30 1.71 3.21 -11.43
N LEU A 31 2.30 2.47 -10.50
CA LEU A 31 1.79 2.29 -9.16
C LEU A 31 2.77 2.91 -8.17
N ILE A 32 2.37 4.03 -7.58
CA ILE A 32 3.14 4.75 -6.57
C ILE A 32 2.64 4.34 -5.19
N ILE A 33 3.53 3.84 -4.34
CA ILE A 33 3.23 3.40 -2.98
C ILE A 33 4.09 4.20 -1.99
N ALA A 34 3.44 4.91 -1.07
CA ALA A 34 4.07 5.52 0.11
C ALA A 34 4.01 4.56 1.31
N ASP A 35 4.88 4.76 2.30
CA ASP A 35 5.06 3.87 3.46
C ASP A 35 4.85 4.66 4.76
N ASP A 36 3.83 4.31 5.53
CA ASP A 36 3.37 5.04 6.73
C ASP A 36 2.94 6.51 6.48
N LEU A 37 2.35 6.79 5.32
CA LEU A 37 1.73 8.10 5.05
C LEU A 37 0.33 8.10 5.66
N GLY A 38 0.11 8.96 6.65
CA GLY A 38 -1.17 9.09 7.33
C GLY A 38 -2.26 9.67 6.46
N TYR A 39 -3.50 9.39 6.86
CA TYR A 39 -4.68 9.77 6.08
C TYR A 39 -4.78 11.29 5.87
N GLY A 40 -4.49 12.08 6.89
CA GLY A 40 -4.54 13.55 6.89
C GLY A 40 -3.20 14.22 6.57
N ASP A 41 -2.20 13.47 6.08
CA ASP A 41 -0.85 14.01 5.86
C ASP A 41 -0.68 14.80 4.55
N LEU A 42 -1.56 14.57 3.57
CA LEU A 42 -1.57 15.31 2.30
C LEU A 42 -2.46 16.54 2.35
N ALA A 43 -2.12 17.59 1.60
CA ALA A 43 -2.96 18.78 1.53
C ALA A 43 -4.33 18.47 0.89
N SER A 44 -4.38 17.60 -0.13
CA SER A 44 -5.64 17.08 -0.67
C SER A 44 -6.45 16.24 0.32
N TYR A 45 -5.91 15.87 1.49
CA TYR A 45 -6.64 15.19 2.56
C TYR A 45 -6.81 16.05 3.83
N GLY A 46 -6.52 17.36 3.73
CA GLY A 46 -6.81 18.32 4.78
C GLY A 46 -5.59 18.84 5.55
N ASN A 47 -4.37 18.38 5.22
CA ASN A 47 -3.17 18.93 5.82
C ASN A 47 -2.99 20.40 5.44
N LYS A 48 -2.68 21.24 6.43
CA LYS A 48 -2.48 22.69 6.24
C LYS A 48 -1.01 23.12 6.30
N ASN A 49 -0.12 22.22 6.72
CA ASN A 49 1.29 22.51 7.00
C ASN A 49 2.23 21.93 5.94
N VAL A 50 1.80 20.89 5.22
CA VAL A 50 2.57 20.20 4.18
C VAL A 50 2.05 20.62 2.81
N HIS A 51 2.96 20.94 1.88
CA HIS A 51 2.61 21.24 0.49
C HIS A 51 2.91 20.04 -0.41
N THR A 52 1.87 19.46 -1.00
CA THR A 52 1.98 18.28 -1.87
C THR A 52 1.39 18.51 -3.27
N PRO A 53 1.78 19.57 -3.99
CA PRO A 53 1.15 19.94 -5.26
C PRO A 53 1.24 18.86 -6.33
N ASN A 54 2.33 18.07 -6.37
CA ASN A 54 2.52 17.05 -7.39
C ASN A 54 1.64 15.82 -7.14
N ILE A 55 1.63 15.31 -5.92
CA ILE A 55 0.77 14.19 -5.51
C ILE A 55 -0.69 14.60 -5.62
N ASP A 56 -1.06 15.78 -5.11
CA ASP A 56 -2.44 16.26 -5.14
C ASP A 56 -2.97 16.47 -6.56
N SER A 57 -2.08 16.83 -7.51
CA SER A 57 -2.46 16.96 -8.91
C SER A 57 -3.01 15.67 -9.53
N LEU A 58 -2.59 14.50 -9.05
CA LEU A 58 -3.11 13.19 -9.50
C LEU A 58 -4.61 13.09 -9.21
N GLY A 59 -5.05 13.57 -8.05
CA GLY A 59 -6.47 13.60 -7.66
C GLY A 59 -7.25 14.68 -8.42
N VAL A 60 -6.65 15.85 -8.63
CA VAL A 60 -7.28 16.97 -9.36
C VAL A 60 -7.49 16.63 -10.84
N GLN A 61 -6.50 16.00 -11.48
CA GLN A 61 -6.54 15.59 -12.88
C GLN A 61 -7.13 14.19 -13.08
N GLY A 62 -7.54 13.54 -11.99
CA GLY A 62 -8.02 12.17 -11.96
C GLY A 62 -9.15 12.05 -10.96
N VAL A 63 -8.94 11.25 -9.91
CA VAL A 63 -9.90 11.07 -8.83
C VAL A 63 -9.20 10.85 -7.49
N ARG A 64 -9.74 11.48 -6.43
CA ARG A 64 -9.39 11.24 -5.03
C ARG A 64 -10.46 10.37 -4.37
N PHE A 65 -10.08 9.24 -3.78
CA PHE A 65 -10.99 8.36 -3.06
C PHE A 65 -11.06 8.77 -1.58
N THR A 66 -12.23 9.19 -1.09
CA THR A 66 -12.39 9.60 0.34
C THR A 66 -12.60 8.41 1.27
N GLN A 67 -12.72 7.19 0.72
CA GLN A 67 -12.85 5.94 1.44
C GLN A 67 -11.99 4.84 0.79
N GLY A 68 -10.70 5.13 0.60
CA GLY A 68 -9.72 4.16 0.11
C GLY A 68 -9.14 3.29 1.23
N TYR A 69 -9.22 1.97 1.08
CA TYR A 69 -8.79 1.01 2.11
C TYR A 69 -7.70 0.05 1.63
N VAL A 70 -6.67 -0.14 2.44
CA VAL A 70 -5.76 -1.29 2.33
C VAL A 70 -6.32 -2.50 3.08
N THR A 71 -5.81 -3.70 2.79
CA THR A 71 -6.33 -4.96 3.38
C THR A 71 -5.67 -5.36 4.70
N SER A 72 -4.69 -4.59 5.16
CA SER A 72 -3.94 -4.84 6.38
C SER A 72 -3.41 -3.53 6.95
N PRO A 73 -3.39 -3.35 8.28
CA PRO A 73 -2.80 -2.17 8.90
C PRO A 73 -1.26 -2.23 8.99
N ILE A 74 -0.64 -3.25 8.38
CA ILE A 74 0.81 -3.41 8.29
C ILE A 74 1.27 -3.72 6.87
N CYS A 75 2.42 -3.15 6.52
CA CYS A 75 2.99 -3.07 5.18
C CYS A 75 3.06 -4.39 4.39
N ALA A 76 3.73 -5.44 4.87
CA ALA A 76 3.99 -6.65 4.06
C ALA A 76 2.68 -7.34 3.60
N PRO A 77 1.75 -7.72 4.50
CA PRO A 77 0.44 -8.26 4.11
C PRO A 77 -0.37 -7.35 3.16
N SER A 78 -0.36 -6.03 3.39
CA SER A 78 -1.06 -5.05 2.55
C SER A 78 -0.50 -5.03 1.12
N ARG A 79 0.83 -4.99 1.01
CA ARG A 79 1.55 -5.03 -0.28
C ARG A 79 1.27 -6.33 -1.02
N MET A 80 1.28 -7.47 -0.34
CA MET A 80 0.96 -8.77 -0.94
C MET A 80 -0.44 -8.78 -1.52
N ALA A 81 -1.43 -8.25 -0.81
CA ALA A 81 -2.79 -8.17 -1.32
C ALA A 81 -2.91 -7.22 -2.52
N LEU A 82 -2.24 -6.06 -2.45
CA LEU A 82 -2.23 -5.07 -3.53
C LEU A 82 -1.71 -5.68 -4.83
N ILE A 83 -0.57 -6.38 -4.82
CA ILE A 83 0.04 -6.90 -6.05
C ILE A 83 -0.58 -8.21 -6.55
N THR A 84 -1.44 -8.87 -5.76
CA THR A 84 -2.13 -10.11 -6.14
C THR A 84 -3.63 -9.94 -6.39
N GLY A 85 -4.24 -8.84 -5.92
CA GLY A 85 -5.68 -8.59 -6.00
C GLY A 85 -6.50 -9.46 -5.04
N ARG A 86 -5.88 -9.97 -3.98
CA ARG A 86 -6.45 -11.01 -3.10
C ARG A 86 -6.17 -10.72 -1.64
N TYR A 87 -7.11 -11.02 -0.76
CA TYR A 87 -6.87 -10.98 0.67
C TYR A 87 -5.72 -11.93 1.04
N GLN A 88 -4.71 -11.41 1.73
CA GLN A 88 -3.52 -12.15 2.15
C GLN A 88 -3.82 -13.40 2.99
N GLN A 89 -4.97 -13.42 3.66
CA GLN A 89 -5.44 -14.53 4.48
C GLN A 89 -5.85 -15.75 3.62
N ARG A 90 -6.14 -15.56 2.32
CA ARG A 90 -6.43 -16.65 1.38
C ARG A 90 -5.21 -17.53 1.13
N PHE A 91 -4.01 -16.99 1.33
CA PHE A 91 -2.73 -17.68 1.12
C PHE A 91 -1.82 -17.61 2.36
N GLY A 92 -2.38 -17.27 3.53
CA GLY A 92 -1.73 -17.40 4.84
C GLY A 92 -0.62 -16.40 5.14
N ALA A 93 -0.49 -15.31 4.38
CA ALA A 93 0.54 -14.28 4.58
C ALA A 93 0.06 -13.15 5.50
N GLU A 94 -0.24 -13.48 6.75
CA GLU A 94 -1.00 -12.60 7.65
C GLU A 94 -0.15 -11.66 8.53
N PHE A 95 1.15 -11.94 8.70
CA PHE A 95 2.02 -11.19 9.61
C PHE A 95 3.27 -10.62 8.91
N MET A 96 4.02 -9.76 9.59
CA MET A 96 5.26 -9.22 9.04
C MET A 96 6.28 -10.30 8.71
N LEU A 97 7.15 -9.98 7.76
CA LEU A 97 8.28 -10.83 7.39
C LEU A 97 9.36 -10.80 8.47
N TYR A 98 10.23 -11.81 8.47
CA TYR A 98 11.37 -11.87 9.39
C TYR A 98 12.61 -11.22 8.78
N ASP A 99 12.79 -9.93 9.07
CA ASP A 99 13.93 -9.15 8.60
C ASP A 99 15.30 -9.74 9.01
N LYS A 100 16.25 -9.64 8.08
CA LYS A 100 17.63 -10.10 8.22
C LYS A 100 18.58 -8.92 8.37
N PHE A 101 18.50 -8.28 9.54
CA PHE A 101 19.44 -7.23 9.92
C PHE A 101 20.85 -7.75 10.20
N GLU A 102 21.81 -6.82 10.18
CA GLU A 102 23.18 -7.00 10.63
C GLU A 102 23.24 -7.65 12.04
N PRO A 103 24.15 -8.60 12.31
CA PRO A 103 24.24 -9.25 13.62
C PRO A 103 24.35 -8.29 14.81
N SER A 104 25.03 -7.15 14.63
CA SER A 104 25.17 -6.13 15.68
C SER A 104 23.82 -5.51 16.08
N VAL A 105 22.91 -5.32 15.11
CA VAL A 105 21.55 -4.82 15.32
C VAL A 105 20.74 -5.84 16.13
N LYS A 106 20.80 -7.12 15.77
CA LYS A 106 20.14 -8.19 16.56
C LYS A 106 20.63 -8.22 18.00
N LYS A 107 21.94 -8.04 18.22
CA LYS A 107 22.54 -7.94 19.56
C LYS A 107 22.04 -6.69 20.32
N LYS A 108 21.95 -5.52 19.65
CA LYS A 108 21.41 -4.28 20.23
C LYS A 108 19.95 -4.46 20.65
N ILE A 109 19.11 -5.05 19.79
CA ILE A 109 17.71 -5.39 20.08
C ILE A 109 17.63 -6.28 21.32
N LYS A 110 18.39 -7.39 21.34
CA LYS A 110 18.44 -8.31 22.49
C LYS A 110 18.84 -7.57 23.77
N LYS A 111 19.94 -6.81 23.75
CA LYS A 111 20.42 -6.03 24.91
C LYS A 111 19.40 -5.01 25.40
N HIS A 112 18.72 -4.32 24.48
CA HIS A 112 17.67 -3.37 24.81
C HIS A 112 16.50 -4.05 25.54
N PHE A 113 16.06 -5.21 25.05
CA PHE A 113 14.93 -5.92 25.66
C PHE A 113 15.24 -6.54 27.03
N PHE A 114 16.44 -7.07 27.23
CA PHE A 114 16.89 -7.60 28.53
C PHE A 114 17.39 -6.52 29.51
N SER A 115 17.44 -5.25 29.09
CA SER A 115 17.85 -4.16 29.98
C SER A 115 16.83 -3.93 31.10
N LEU A 116 17.33 -3.78 32.34
CA LEU A 116 16.55 -3.36 33.51
C LEU A 116 16.29 -1.84 33.55
N LYS A 117 16.85 -1.06 32.63
CA LYS A 117 16.64 0.39 32.56
C LYS A 117 15.16 0.69 32.28
N LYS A 118 14.64 1.76 32.89
CA LYS A 118 13.29 2.28 32.61
C LYS A 118 13.17 2.52 31.10
N LYS A 119 12.26 1.79 30.47
CA LYS A 119 12.01 1.92 29.04
C LYS A 119 11.05 3.08 28.79
N PRO A 120 11.22 3.84 27.70
CA PRO A 120 10.23 4.81 27.24
C PRO A 120 8.81 4.24 27.18
N MET A 121 7.82 5.12 27.37
CA MET A 121 6.41 4.81 27.17
C MET A 121 6.22 4.28 25.73
N GLY A 122 5.50 3.17 25.53
CA GLY A 122 5.41 2.46 24.24
C GLY A 122 6.34 1.25 24.06
N ILE A 123 7.46 1.17 24.77
CA ILE A 123 8.44 0.07 24.63
C ILE A 123 8.13 -1.12 25.58
N LYS A 124 7.22 -0.95 26.54
CA LYS A 124 6.97 -1.91 27.64
C LYS A 124 6.55 -3.32 27.19
N THR A 125 6.20 -3.50 25.91
CA THR A 125 5.47 -4.68 25.41
C THR A 125 5.72 -4.89 23.92
N LEU A 126 6.97 -4.81 23.51
CA LEU A 126 7.43 -5.64 22.41
C LEU A 126 8.25 -6.73 23.06
N LYS A 127 7.64 -7.87 23.34
CA LYS A 127 8.45 -9.05 23.62
C LYS A 127 8.47 -9.81 22.31
N PRO A 128 9.53 -9.64 21.49
CA PRO A 128 9.81 -10.62 20.45
C PRO A 128 9.68 -12.00 21.08
N ASN A 129 9.03 -12.92 20.38
CA ASN A 129 9.07 -14.30 20.80
C ASN A 129 10.51 -14.80 20.59
N PHE A 130 11.38 -14.60 21.57
CA PHE A 130 12.80 -15.00 21.49
C PHE A 130 12.99 -16.51 21.43
N LEU A 131 11.95 -17.29 21.77
CA LEU A 131 11.92 -18.74 21.63
C LEU A 131 11.47 -19.19 20.24
N LEU A 132 10.91 -18.27 19.43
CA LEU A 132 10.52 -18.57 18.05
C LEU A 132 11.78 -18.78 17.21
N ASN A 133 11.98 -20.01 16.74
CA ASN A 133 13.02 -20.30 15.77
C ASN A 133 12.62 -19.76 14.39
N ARG A 134 12.95 -18.50 14.12
CA ARG A 134 12.55 -17.82 12.86
C ARG A 134 13.14 -18.45 11.61
N SER A 135 14.24 -19.20 11.70
CA SER A 135 14.92 -19.74 10.52
C SER A 135 14.19 -20.91 9.85
N VAL A 136 13.18 -21.49 10.49
CA VAL A 136 12.39 -22.60 9.91
C VAL A 136 11.20 -22.12 9.09
N TYR A 137 10.90 -20.82 9.11
CA TYR A 137 9.79 -20.24 8.37
C TYR A 137 10.30 -19.54 7.12
N VAL A 138 9.59 -19.76 6.03
CA VAL A 138 9.69 -18.98 4.80
C VAL A 138 8.62 -17.89 4.89
N THR A 139 9.04 -16.64 5.08
CA THR A 139 8.11 -15.50 5.09
C THR A 139 8.25 -14.75 3.77
N ASP A 140 7.73 -15.36 2.71
CA ASP A 140 7.73 -14.82 1.34
C ASP A 140 6.30 -14.83 0.79
N LEU A 141 6.04 -13.97 -0.19
CA LEU A 141 4.86 -14.08 -1.04
C LEU A 141 4.88 -15.47 -1.67
N PRO A 142 3.87 -16.32 -1.43
CA PRO A 142 3.89 -17.69 -1.92
C PRO A 142 4.05 -17.73 -3.44
N ALA A 143 4.92 -18.61 -3.93
CA ALA A 143 5.21 -18.73 -5.36
C ALA A 143 3.97 -19.11 -6.20
N SER A 144 2.95 -19.72 -5.56
CA SER A 144 1.64 -20.02 -6.13
C SER A 144 0.82 -18.77 -6.46
N GLU A 145 1.12 -17.64 -5.83
CA GLU A 145 0.43 -16.38 -6.11
C GLU A 145 0.93 -15.74 -7.41
N ILE A 146 -0.03 -15.18 -8.13
CA ILE A 146 0.18 -14.51 -9.41
C ILE A 146 0.15 -13.01 -9.15
N THR A 147 1.27 -12.35 -9.43
CA THR A 147 1.38 -10.90 -9.35
C THR A 147 0.83 -10.24 -10.60
N ILE A 148 0.43 -8.98 -10.50
CA ILE A 148 0.01 -8.22 -11.69
C ILE A 148 1.12 -8.11 -12.74
N ALA A 149 2.38 -8.02 -12.29
CA ALA A 149 3.54 -8.00 -13.17
C ALA A 149 3.69 -9.30 -13.99
N LYS A 150 3.48 -10.47 -13.37
CA LYS A 150 3.48 -11.76 -14.09
C LYS A 150 2.44 -11.78 -15.20
N LEU A 151 1.24 -11.27 -14.94
CA LEU A 151 0.17 -11.23 -15.95
C LEU A 151 0.48 -10.23 -17.07
N LEU A 152 0.92 -9.02 -16.73
CA LEU A 152 1.26 -7.99 -17.73
C LEU A 152 2.43 -8.41 -18.63
N LYS A 153 3.41 -9.14 -18.08
CA LYS A 153 4.53 -9.68 -18.86
C LYS A 153 4.05 -10.62 -19.98
N GLN A 154 2.95 -11.37 -19.76
CA GLN A 154 2.34 -12.20 -20.81
C GLN A 154 1.70 -11.37 -21.94
N LYS A 155 1.38 -10.09 -21.68
CA LYS A 155 0.90 -9.11 -22.66
C LYS A 155 2.02 -8.27 -23.28
N GLY A 156 3.28 -8.61 -23.03
CA GLY A 156 4.44 -7.92 -23.61
C GLY A 156 4.79 -6.59 -22.93
N TYR A 157 4.29 -6.35 -21.71
CA TYR A 157 4.74 -5.21 -20.92
C TYR A 157 6.17 -5.41 -20.42
N ALA A 158 6.97 -4.35 -20.49
CA ALA A 158 8.18 -4.24 -19.67
C ALA A 158 7.78 -3.99 -18.21
N THR A 159 8.37 -4.69 -17.25
CA THR A 159 7.99 -4.58 -15.83
C THR A 159 9.13 -4.11 -14.93
N GLY A 160 8.89 -3.10 -14.11
CA GLY A 160 9.87 -2.49 -13.21
C GLY A 160 9.38 -2.41 -11.77
N TYR A 161 10.26 -2.68 -10.81
CA TYR A 161 10.00 -2.49 -9.38
C TYR A 161 11.09 -1.65 -8.72
N VAL A 162 10.74 -0.50 -8.15
CA VAL A 162 11.71 0.41 -7.53
C VAL A 162 11.27 0.74 -6.11
N GLY A 163 12.12 0.47 -5.12
CA GLY A 163 11.94 0.85 -3.71
C GLY A 163 11.71 -0.32 -2.75
N LYS A 164 10.93 -0.12 -1.69
CA LYS A 164 10.64 -1.14 -0.67
C LYS A 164 9.99 -2.38 -1.28
N TRP A 165 10.65 -3.53 -1.21
CA TRP A 165 10.08 -4.79 -1.65
C TRP A 165 9.12 -5.33 -0.59
N ASN A 166 9.64 -5.80 0.55
CA ASN A 166 8.87 -6.29 1.69
C ASN A 166 7.81 -7.34 1.33
N LEU A 167 8.13 -8.19 0.35
CA LEU A 167 7.33 -9.31 -0.10
C LEU A 167 8.10 -10.64 0.03
N SER A 168 9.40 -10.61 0.35
CA SER A 168 10.19 -11.80 0.66
C SER A 168 11.28 -11.50 1.70
N SER A 169 11.59 -12.50 2.50
CA SER A 169 12.70 -12.54 3.47
C SER A 169 13.79 -13.54 3.06
N SER A 170 13.49 -14.47 2.16
CA SER A 170 14.44 -15.45 1.65
C SER A 170 15.51 -14.76 0.80
N PRO A 171 16.79 -15.14 0.97
CA PRO A 171 17.89 -14.45 0.30
C PRO A 171 17.90 -14.71 -1.22
N ASP A 172 17.27 -15.82 -1.64
CA ASP A 172 17.24 -16.30 -3.02
C ASP A 172 15.91 -16.03 -3.73
N VAL A 173 15.00 -15.26 -3.12
CA VAL A 173 13.72 -14.86 -3.72
C VAL A 173 13.78 -13.40 -4.11
N PHE A 174 13.79 -13.15 -5.42
CA PHE A 174 14.02 -11.84 -6.02
C PHE A 174 12.78 -11.36 -6.83
N PRO A 175 12.64 -10.05 -7.09
CA PRO A 175 11.50 -9.51 -7.85
C PRO A 175 11.30 -10.11 -9.25
N ASP A 176 12.36 -10.57 -9.93
CA ASP A 176 12.26 -11.21 -11.26
C ASP A 176 11.47 -12.51 -11.24
N MET A 177 11.51 -13.26 -10.14
CA MET A 177 10.68 -14.45 -9.90
C MET A 177 9.18 -14.10 -9.74
N HIS A 178 8.89 -12.82 -9.48
CA HIS A 178 7.57 -12.23 -9.36
C HIS A 178 7.18 -11.39 -10.58
N GLY A 179 7.88 -11.56 -11.70
CA GLY A 179 7.51 -11.01 -12.99
C GLY A 179 8.05 -9.60 -13.27
N PHE A 180 9.02 -9.10 -12.51
CA PHE A 180 9.65 -7.79 -12.72
C PHE A 180 10.99 -7.92 -13.49
N ASP A 181 11.07 -7.39 -14.70
CA ASP A 181 12.28 -7.44 -15.55
C ASP A 181 13.41 -6.57 -15.00
N TYR A 182 13.06 -5.44 -14.38
CA TYR A 182 13.99 -4.53 -13.74
C TYR A 182 13.62 -4.33 -12.27
N SER A 183 14.63 -4.27 -11.39
CA SER A 183 14.39 -3.93 -9.99
C SER A 183 15.52 -3.15 -9.35
N TYR A 184 15.18 -2.11 -8.56
CA TYR A 184 16.10 -1.38 -7.70
C TYR A 184 15.46 -1.17 -6.32
N TYR A 185 15.87 -1.93 -5.30
CA TYR A 185 15.05 -2.15 -4.11
C TYR A 185 15.85 -2.51 -2.86
N PHE A 186 15.17 -2.64 -1.73
CA PHE A 186 15.66 -3.35 -0.54
C PHE A 186 14.60 -4.35 -0.07
N ASP A 187 15.01 -5.50 0.49
CA ASP A 187 14.11 -6.62 0.78
C ASP A 187 13.13 -6.32 1.92
N GLY A 188 13.62 -5.67 2.97
CA GLY A 188 13.02 -5.64 4.28
C GLY A 188 11.92 -4.62 4.50
N ALA A 189 11.49 -4.51 5.76
CA ALA A 189 10.46 -3.55 6.14
C ALA A 189 10.94 -2.08 6.11
N LEU A 190 12.26 -1.86 6.12
CA LEU A 190 12.86 -0.53 6.25
C LEU A 190 14.26 -0.47 5.64
N SER A 191 14.70 0.74 5.32
CA SER A 191 16.08 1.09 5.03
C SER A 191 16.31 2.56 5.35
N ARG A 192 17.56 2.93 5.59
CA ARG A 192 17.94 4.33 5.82
C ARG A 192 17.84 5.12 4.53
N TYR A 193 17.44 6.38 4.64
CA TYR A 193 17.37 7.27 3.47
C TYR A 193 18.74 7.75 3.02
N VAL A 194 19.71 7.82 3.93
CA VAL A 194 21.09 8.22 3.62
C VAL A 194 22.04 7.22 4.25
N ASP A 195 23.01 6.75 3.46
CA ASP A 195 24.05 5.83 3.91
C ASP A 195 25.05 6.52 4.86
N ASP A 196 25.79 5.73 5.65
CA ASP A 196 26.82 6.25 6.56
C ASP A 196 28.16 6.52 5.85
N PRO A 197 28.94 7.51 6.34
CA PRO A 197 28.58 8.49 7.36
C PRO A 197 27.64 9.57 6.80
N VAL A 198 26.65 9.98 7.60
CA VAL A 198 25.70 11.03 7.18
C VAL A 198 26.34 12.41 7.26
N ASP A 199 26.27 13.17 6.16
CA ASP A 199 26.62 14.59 6.12
C ASP A 199 25.54 15.45 6.80
N THR A 200 25.77 15.82 8.05
CA THR A 200 24.85 16.61 8.87
C THR A 200 24.73 18.08 8.44
N SER A 201 25.59 18.55 7.53
CA SER A 201 25.40 19.85 6.88
C SER A 201 24.27 19.81 5.85
N ARG A 202 24.00 18.63 5.29
CA ARG A 202 22.99 18.39 4.24
C ARG A 202 21.72 17.74 4.73
N TYR A 203 21.78 16.92 5.78
CA TYR A 203 20.66 16.11 6.24
C TYR A 203 20.38 16.32 7.73
N ILE A 204 19.10 16.33 8.08
CA ILE A 204 18.62 16.27 9.46
C ILE A 204 18.27 14.82 9.80
N ASN A 205 18.81 14.33 10.91
CA ASN A 205 18.53 13.01 11.46
C ASN A 205 17.76 13.18 12.79
N MET A 206 16.57 12.58 12.89
CA MET A 206 15.74 12.63 14.08
C MET A 206 15.55 11.22 14.65
N HIS A 207 16.13 10.96 15.81
CA HIS A 207 15.96 9.70 16.55
C HIS A 207 14.68 9.75 17.39
N LEU A 208 13.96 8.62 17.42
CA LEU A 208 12.70 8.46 18.15
C LEU A 208 12.89 7.42 19.26
N PRO A 209 13.58 7.74 20.37
CA PRO A 209 13.96 6.74 21.37
C PRO A 209 12.79 6.02 22.03
N TRP A 210 11.56 6.53 21.91
CA TRP A 210 10.32 5.89 22.37
C TRP A 210 9.66 4.96 21.35
N ALA A 211 9.95 5.12 20.06
CA ALA A 211 9.38 4.29 19.01
C ALA A 211 10.00 2.89 19.07
N PHE A 212 9.17 1.87 18.89
CA PHE A 212 9.65 0.48 18.92
C PHE A 212 10.50 0.10 17.72
N SER A 213 10.28 0.78 16.60
CA SER A 213 10.98 0.62 15.33
C SER A 213 12.34 1.32 15.33
N GLU A 214 12.65 2.16 16.32
CA GLU A 214 13.88 2.96 16.37
C GLU A 214 15.16 2.13 16.11
N ILE A 215 15.37 1.06 16.87
CA ILE A 215 16.60 0.26 16.71
C ILE A 215 16.71 -0.39 15.32
N PRO A 216 15.69 -1.10 14.80
CA PRO A 216 15.77 -1.65 13.46
C PRO A 216 15.77 -0.56 12.37
N ALA A 217 15.01 0.54 12.49
CA ALA A 217 14.98 1.65 11.54
C ALA A 217 16.37 2.25 11.26
N TRP A 218 17.19 2.38 12.30
CA TRP A 218 18.57 2.86 12.18
C TRP A 218 19.61 1.78 11.84
N ALA A 219 19.18 0.59 11.42
CA ALA A 219 20.11 -0.43 10.93
C ALA A 219 20.91 0.10 9.73
N PRO A 220 22.24 -0.15 9.67
CA PRO A 220 23.02 0.18 8.47
C PRO A 220 22.48 -0.61 7.27
N ARG A 221 22.76 -0.15 6.06
CA ARG A 221 22.36 -0.80 4.80
C ARG A 221 23.10 -2.14 4.62
N TYR A 222 22.56 -3.19 5.24
CA TYR A 222 23.12 -4.54 5.27
C TYR A 222 21.99 -5.58 5.34
N GLY A 223 22.15 -6.69 4.63
CA GLY A 223 21.13 -7.74 4.60
C GLY A 223 19.83 -7.21 4.00
N SER A 224 18.71 -7.32 4.72
CA SER A 224 17.40 -6.89 4.20
C SER A 224 17.25 -5.38 4.04
N THR A 225 18.14 -4.56 4.62
CA THR A 225 18.14 -3.10 4.45
C THR A 225 19.09 -2.61 3.36
N ALA A 226 19.89 -3.51 2.77
CA ALA A 226 20.83 -3.17 1.71
C ALA A 226 20.08 -2.86 0.40
N ILE A 227 20.59 -1.90 -0.35
CA ILE A 227 20.03 -1.56 -1.67
C ILE A 227 20.58 -2.54 -2.70
N LYS A 228 19.70 -3.04 -3.58
CA LYS A 228 20.02 -3.98 -4.65
C LYS A 228 19.54 -3.43 -5.99
N GLU A 229 20.29 -3.71 -7.04
CA GLU A 229 19.85 -3.58 -8.43
C GLU A 229 19.88 -4.97 -9.08
N GLY A 230 18.72 -5.44 -9.53
CA GLY A 230 18.51 -6.85 -9.88
C GLY A 230 18.84 -7.78 -8.70
N ARG A 231 19.88 -8.59 -8.83
CA ARG A 231 20.35 -9.52 -7.79
C ARG A 231 21.62 -9.06 -7.08
N VAL A 232 22.12 -7.86 -7.39
CA VAL A 232 23.41 -7.35 -6.91
C VAL A 232 23.19 -6.27 -5.87
N VAL A 233 23.87 -6.35 -4.73
CA VAL A 233 23.91 -5.27 -3.74
C VAL A 233 24.71 -4.10 -4.32
N VAL A 234 24.13 -2.90 -4.30
CA VAL A 234 24.73 -1.68 -4.83
C VAL A 234 24.90 -0.64 -3.73
N LYS A 235 25.91 0.23 -3.90
CA LYS A 235 26.11 1.36 -3.00
C LYS A 235 25.36 2.57 -3.53
N ASP A 236 24.24 2.87 -2.88
CA ASP A 236 23.53 4.13 -3.06
C ASP A 236 24.06 5.19 -2.09
N THR A 237 24.42 6.36 -2.60
CA THR A 237 24.95 7.49 -1.81
C THR A 237 24.02 8.71 -1.83
N GLY A 238 22.90 8.61 -2.53
CA GLY A 238 21.88 9.65 -2.61
C GLY A 238 20.99 9.71 -1.38
N TYR A 239 20.00 10.60 -1.45
CA TYR A 239 18.83 10.51 -0.58
C TYR A 239 17.84 9.53 -1.23
N LEU A 240 17.57 8.40 -0.58
CA LEU A 240 16.92 7.24 -1.18
C LEU A 240 15.63 7.60 -1.92
N THR A 241 14.79 8.48 -1.37
CA THR A 241 13.57 8.94 -2.05
C THR A 241 13.85 9.50 -3.45
N PHE A 242 14.90 10.28 -3.64
CA PHE A 242 15.28 10.77 -4.98
C PHE A 242 15.97 9.71 -5.81
N SER A 243 16.84 8.87 -5.22
CA SER A 243 17.44 7.75 -5.94
C SER A 243 16.38 6.81 -6.53
N LEU A 244 15.29 6.54 -5.79
CA LEU A 244 14.17 5.73 -6.26
C LEU A 244 13.42 6.41 -7.42
N ALA A 245 13.16 7.72 -7.34
CA ALA A 245 12.55 8.45 -8.44
C ALA A 245 13.44 8.46 -9.70
N GLU A 246 14.74 8.69 -9.54
CA GLU A 246 15.73 8.65 -10.63
C GLU A 246 15.73 7.29 -11.34
N LYS A 247 15.77 6.18 -10.59
CA LYS A 247 15.69 4.83 -11.18
C LYS A 247 14.35 4.54 -11.85
N GLY A 248 13.26 5.10 -11.34
CA GLY A 248 11.96 5.10 -12.00
C GLY A 248 11.98 5.82 -13.35
N ILE A 249 12.54 7.03 -13.37
CA ILE A 249 12.71 7.85 -14.58
C ILE A 249 13.57 7.13 -15.63
N ASP A 250 14.68 6.52 -15.20
CA ASP A 250 15.55 5.72 -16.08
C ASP A 250 14.82 4.52 -16.68
N PHE A 251 13.92 3.89 -15.92
CA PHE A 251 13.09 2.80 -16.43
C PHE A 251 12.07 3.31 -17.47
N ILE A 252 11.41 4.45 -17.20
CA ILE A 252 10.47 5.06 -18.15
C ILE A 252 11.20 5.41 -19.46
N GLU A 253 12.36 6.06 -19.37
CA GLU A 253 13.14 6.47 -20.55
C GLU A 253 13.52 5.28 -21.45
N ARG A 254 13.97 4.18 -20.84
CA ARG A 254 14.36 2.97 -21.58
C ARG A 254 13.18 2.24 -22.24
N ASN A 255 11.97 2.44 -21.73
CA ASN A 255 10.78 1.68 -22.16
C ASN A 255 9.72 2.53 -22.84
N LYS A 256 9.95 3.83 -23.06
CA LYS A 256 8.94 4.78 -23.58
C LYS A 256 8.29 4.45 -24.92
N THR A 257 8.88 3.53 -25.69
CA THR A 257 8.34 3.05 -26.98
C THR A 257 7.51 1.78 -26.87
N ASN A 258 7.45 1.15 -25.69
CA ASN A 258 6.69 -0.07 -25.40
C ASN A 258 5.76 0.17 -24.20
N PRO A 259 4.64 -0.57 -24.07
CA PRO A 259 3.87 -0.52 -22.83
C PRO A 259 4.71 -1.00 -21.65
N PHE A 260 4.65 -0.27 -20.54
CA PHE A 260 5.37 -0.64 -19.32
C PHE A 260 4.50 -0.59 -18.07
N PHE A 261 4.91 -1.37 -17.07
CA PHE A 261 4.38 -1.34 -15.71
C PHE A 261 5.51 -1.05 -14.74
N LEU A 262 5.37 0.03 -13.98
CA LEU A 262 6.36 0.44 -12.98
C LEU A 262 5.70 0.57 -11.61
N THR A 263 6.19 -0.21 -10.64
CA THR A 263 5.90 0.01 -9.23
C THR A 263 6.97 0.91 -8.62
N LEU A 264 6.60 2.10 -8.18
CA LEU A 264 7.42 3.03 -7.38
C LEU A 264 7.01 2.94 -5.93
N SER A 265 7.64 2.04 -5.20
CA SER A 265 7.35 1.75 -3.81
C SER A 265 8.30 2.50 -2.87
N PHE A 266 8.06 3.78 -2.65
CA PHE A 266 8.86 4.57 -1.73
C PHE A 266 8.81 4.01 -0.30
N ASN A 267 9.91 4.16 0.43
CA ASN A 267 9.92 3.98 1.88
C ASN A 267 9.54 5.26 2.62
N ALA A 268 9.37 6.38 1.92
CA ALA A 268 8.89 7.63 2.50
C ALA A 268 7.39 7.58 2.82
N PRO A 269 6.94 8.16 3.95
CA PRO A 269 7.71 8.83 5.01
C PRO A 269 8.06 7.94 6.25
N HIS A 270 8.15 6.61 6.12
CA HIS A 270 8.49 5.67 7.21
C HIS A 270 9.80 6.03 7.93
N ASP A 271 9.95 5.65 9.20
CA ASP A 271 11.19 5.84 9.95
C ASP A 271 12.35 4.98 9.39
N PRO A 272 13.63 5.38 9.54
CA PRO A 272 14.15 6.45 10.39
C PRO A 272 13.90 7.84 9.79
N PHE A 273 13.67 8.83 10.65
CA PHE A 273 13.41 10.18 10.20
C PHE A 273 14.69 10.87 9.76
N GLN A 274 14.88 10.88 8.44
CA GLN A 274 16.00 11.50 7.75
C GLN A 274 15.48 12.35 6.59
N VAL A 275 15.87 13.62 6.54
CA VAL A 275 15.39 14.55 5.51
C VAL A 275 16.50 15.49 5.06
N PRO A 276 16.57 15.87 3.76
CA PRO A 276 17.43 16.95 3.33
C PRO A 276 17.05 18.26 4.04
N LYS A 277 18.06 18.98 4.52
CA LYS A 277 17.90 20.20 5.33
C LYS A 277 16.99 21.24 4.67
N LYS A 278 17.05 21.36 3.33
CA LYS A 278 16.20 22.28 2.56
C LYS A 278 14.70 22.07 2.78
N TYR A 279 14.22 20.84 2.98
CA TYR A 279 12.80 20.56 3.22
C TYR A 279 12.43 20.87 4.67
N TYR A 280 13.29 20.47 5.62
CA TYR A 280 13.10 20.85 7.02
C TYR A 280 13.01 22.38 7.21
N GLU A 281 13.80 23.15 6.46
CA GLU A 281 13.80 24.63 6.51
C GLU A 281 12.55 25.28 5.87
N ARG A 282 11.80 24.56 5.01
CA ARG A 282 10.53 25.01 4.42
C ARG A 282 9.37 24.93 5.42
N ILE A 283 9.32 23.89 6.24
CA ILE A 283 8.26 23.67 7.24
C ILE A 283 8.48 24.56 8.49
N ARG A 284 8.40 25.88 8.34
CA ARG A 284 8.74 26.83 9.42
C ARG A 284 7.69 26.94 10.52
N ASN A 285 6.44 26.65 10.20
CA ASN A 285 5.31 26.82 11.10
C ASN A 285 5.08 25.63 12.05
N GLU A 286 5.69 24.47 11.75
CA GLU A 286 5.63 23.31 12.62
C GLU A 286 6.67 23.46 13.75
N LYS A 287 6.19 23.49 14.98
CA LYS A 287 7.01 23.68 16.19
C LYS A 287 7.51 22.35 16.74
N ASP A 288 6.77 21.27 16.52
CA ASP A 288 7.21 19.94 16.89
C ASP A 288 8.29 19.48 15.90
N LEU A 289 9.52 19.32 16.39
CA LEU A 289 10.67 19.02 15.52
C LEU A 289 10.55 17.65 14.84
N VAL A 290 9.85 16.70 15.47
CA VAL A 290 9.63 15.35 14.91
C VAL A 290 8.67 15.46 13.74
N ARG A 291 7.53 16.14 13.93
CA ARG A 291 6.56 16.43 12.87
C ARG A 291 7.16 17.25 11.74
N ARG A 292 8.06 18.18 12.06
CA ARG A 292 8.74 19.02 11.08
C ARG A 292 9.64 18.21 10.15
N VAL A 293 10.40 17.25 10.69
CA VAL A 293 11.20 16.33 9.86
C VAL A 293 10.29 15.45 9.01
N TYR A 294 9.26 14.84 9.61
CA TYR A 294 8.28 14.01 8.91
C TYR A 294 7.59 14.75 7.75
N SER A 295 7.09 15.96 8.01
CA SER A 295 6.50 16.86 7.00
C SER A 295 7.47 17.17 5.86
N GLY A 296 8.75 17.40 6.17
CA GLY A 296 9.78 17.60 5.16
C GLY A 296 10.06 16.35 4.33
N MET A 297 9.91 15.14 4.90
CA MET A 297 10.02 13.89 4.14
C MET A 297 8.84 13.72 3.17
N ILE A 298 7.65 14.18 3.54
CA ILE A 298 6.47 14.21 2.65
C ILE A 298 6.67 15.21 1.51
N GLU A 299 7.16 16.43 1.77
CA GLU A 299 7.48 17.38 0.68
C GLU A 299 8.60 16.85 -0.24
N ALA A 300 9.56 16.10 0.30
CA ALA A 300 10.59 15.44 -0.52
C ALA A 300 10.02 14.30 -1.38
N LEU A 301 9.07 13.53 -0.84
CA LEU A 301 8.31 12.52 -1.59
C LEU A 301 7.48 13.18 -2.70
N ASP A 302 6.83 14.31 -2.42
CA ASP A 302 6.07 15.06 -3.41
C ASP A 302 6.94 15.52 -4.60
N ASP A 303 8.11 16.13 -4.32
CA ASP A 303 9.06 16.52 -5.37
C ASP A 303 9.58 15.31 -6.17
N ALA A 304 9.75 14.16 -5.51
CA ALA A 304 10.17 12.91 -6.16
C ALA A 304 9.08 12.31 -7.06
N VAL A 305 7.81 12.39 -6.65
CA VAL A 305 6.67 12.03 -7.51
C VAL A 305 6.56 13.02 -8.67
N GLY A 306 6.70 14.32 -8.40
CA GLY A 306 6.65 15.38 -9.42
C GLY A 306 7.68 15.20 -10.54
N SER A 307 8.90 14.75 -10.21
CA SER A 307 9.92 14.50 -11.24
C SER A 307 9.56 13.34 -12.18
N VAL A 308 8.93 12.27 -11.66
CA VAL A 308 8.41 11.15 -12.46
C VAL A 308 7.24 11.60 -13.34
N MET A 309 6.30 12.35 -12.77
CA MET A 309 5.15 12.88 -13.51
C MET A 309 5.59 13.80 -14.65
N LYS A 310 6.52 14.72 -14.36
CA LYS A 310 7.13 15.59 -15.37
C LYS A 310 7.82 14.81 -16.48
N LYS A 311 8.47 13.68 -16.16
CA LYS A 311 9.06 12.81 -17.18
C LYS A 311 8.00 12.24 -18.12
N LEU A 312 6.86 11.78 -17.60
CA LEU A 312 5.75 11.29 -18.44
C LEU A 312 5.21 12.37 -19.36
N GLU A 313 5.06 13.60 -18.85
CA GLU A 313 4.62 14.75 -19.66
C GLU A 313 5.62 15.05 -20.78
N GLN A 314 6.92 15.10 -20.45
CA GLN A 314 8.01 15.38 -21.41
C GLN A 314 8.08 14.34 -22.53
N GLU A 315 7.83 13.07 -22.23
CA GLU A 315 7.82 11.99 -23.21
C GLU A 315 6.44 11.81 -23.90
N GLY A 316 5.45 12.65 -23.60
CA GLY A 316 4.11 12.57 -24.18
C GLY A 316 3.31 11.32 -23.79
N LEU A 317 3.64 10.73 -22.63
CA LEU A 317 3.06 9.46 -22.17
C LEU A 317 1.85 9.64 -21.24
N ILE A 318 1.69 10.82 -20.64
CA ILE A 318 0.75 11.07 -19.54
C ILE A 318 -0.71 10.74 -19.91
N ASP A 319 -1.15 11.10 -21.11
CA ASP A 319 -2.55 10.90 -21.54
C ASP A 319 -2.96 9.42 -21.56
N ASN A 320 -2.03 8.53 -21.93
CA ASN A 320 -2.25 7.08 -21.96
C ASN A 320 -1.50 6.34 -20.85
N CYS A 321 -1.38 6.95 -19.68
CA CYS A 321 -0.81 6.33 -18.50
C CYS A 321 -1.87 6.18 -17.41
N LEU A 322 -2.07 4.97 -16.90
CA LEU A 322 -2.88 4.70 -15.72
C LEU A 322 -1.99 4.78 -14.48
N ILE A 323 -2.24 5.76 -13.62
CA ILE A 323 -1.40 6.09 -12.48
C ILE A 323 -2.21 5.93 -11.20
N PHE A 324 -1.66 5.22 -10.22
CA PHE A 324 -2.19 5.14 -8.87
C PHE A 324 -1.18 5.71 -7.88
N PHE A 325 -1.69 6.39 -6.84
CA PHE A 325 -0.92 6.74 -5.65
C PHE A 325 -1.67 6.24 -4.42
N ILE A 326 -0.99 5.51 -3.53
CA ILE A 326 -1.59 4.96 -2.31
C ILE A 326 -0.56 4.85 -1.19
N SER A 327 -0.96 4.88 0.08
CA SER A 327 -0.11 4.40 1.18
C SER A 327 -0.36 2.93 1.50
N ASP A 328 0.67 2.18 1.90
CA ASP A 328 0.52 0.75 2.21
C ASP A 328 -0.22 0.47 3.52
N ASN A 329 -0.28 1.42 4.44
CA ASN A 329 -1.08 1.41 5.65
C ASN A 329 -1.23 2.84 6.19
N GLY A 330 -2.09 3.03 7.20
CA GLY A 330 -2.20 4.33 7.86
C GLY A 330 -0.93 4.75 8.61
N GLY A 331 -0.87 6.01 9.01
CA GLY A 331 0.31 6.63 9.61
C GLY A 331 0.68 6.02 10.97
N ALA A 332 1.98 5.93 11.25
CA ALA A 332 2.52 5.36 12.48
C ALA A 332 2.39 6.30 13.69
N THR A 333 1.24 6.28 14.36
CA THR A 333 0.94 7.17 15.51
C THR A 333 1.95 7.10 16.66
N TYR A 334 2.61 5.94 16.86
CA TYR A 334 3.64 5.77 17.88
C TYR A 334 4.92 6.62 17.63
N THR A 335 5.06 7.19 16.43
CA THR A 335 6.12 8.18 16.13
C THR A 335 5.79 9.57 16.66
N HIS A 336 4.52 9.83 16.97
CA HIS A 336 3.93 11.13 17.30
C HIS A 336 3.98 12.17 16.15
N ALA A 337 4.36 11.73 14.94
CA ALA A 337 4.60 12.61 13.81
C ALA A 337 3.43 12.69 12.81
N THR A 338 2.84 11.52 12.53
CA THR A 338 1.83 11.32 11.49
C THR A 338 0.48 11.95 11.82
N ASP A 339 -0.25 12.39 10.80
CA ASP A 339 -1.63 12.85 10.90
C ASP A 339 -2.59 11.87 10.21
N ASN A 340 -3.41 11.17 11.00
CA ASN A 340 -4.48 10.30 10.48
C ASN A 340 -5.86 10.96 10.57
N THR A 341 -5.94 12.25 10.90
CA THR A 341 -7.23 12.90 11.13
C THR A 341 -8.14 12.82 9.89
N PRO A 342 -9.46 12.66 10.10
CA PRO A 342 -10.17 12.57 11.39
C PRO A 342 -10.20 11.14 11.97
N LEU A 343 -9.48 10.19 11.37
CA LEU A 343 -9.62 8.77 11.65
C LEU A 343 -8.92 8.36 12.96
N LEU A 344 -9.51 7.38 13.64
CA LEU A 344 -8.99 6.87 14.90
C LEU A 344 -7.82 5.91 14.67
N GLY A 345 -6.77 6.03 15.47
CA GLY A 345 -5.65 5.09 15.44
C GLY A 345 -4.64 5.35 14.32
N GLY A 346 -3.93 4.29 13.93
CA GLY A 346 -2.76 4.35 13.06
C GLY A 346 -2.30 2.97 12.61
N LYS A 347 -1.10 2.90 12.02
CA LYS A 347 -0.40 1.66 11.70
C LYS A 347 -0.57 0.58 12.77
N ALA A 348 -0.73 -0.66 12.32
CA ALA A 348 -1.04 -1.88 13.07
C ALA A 348 -2.41 -1.94 13.76
N THR A 349 -3.19 -0.84 13.78
CA THR A 349 -4.55 -0.85 14.34
C THR A 349 -5.60 -1.12 13.27
N HIS A 350 -6.67 -1.87 13.61
CA HIS A 350 -7.82 -2.06 12.72
C HIS A 350 -8.90 -0.96 12.85
N PHE A 351 -8.59 0.13 13.56
CA PHE A 351 -9.34 1.38 13.43
C PHE A 351 -9.03 2.01 12.07
N ASP A 352 -9.91 2.87 11.56
CA ASP A 352 -9.80 3.40 10.20
C ASP A 352 -8.49 4.18 9.98
N GLY A 353 -7.91 4.79 11.01
CA GLY A 353 -6.60 5.44 10.91
C GLY A 353 -5.44 4.48 10.62
N GLY A 354 -5.62 3.16 10.72
CA GLY A 354 -4.64 2.15 10.31
C GLY A 354 -4.89 1.49 8.96
N ILE A 355 -6.11 1.52 8.45
CA ILE A 355 -6.55 0.75 7.26
C ILE A 355 -7.11 1.62 6.12
N ALA A 356 -7.59 2.82 6.41
CA ALA A 356 -7.93 3.80 5.38
C ALA A 356 -6.72 4.70 5.11
N VAL A 357 -6.47 4.98 3.84
CA VAL A 357 -5.24 5.64 3.37
C VAL A 357 -5.54 6.67 2.30
N PRO A 358 -4.65 7.64 2.07
CA PRO A 358 -4.72 8.45 0.86
C PRO A 358 -4.64 7.55 -0.36
N PHE A 359 -5.61 7.68 -1.26
CA PHE A 359 -5.70 6.90 -2.49
C PHE A 359 -6.16 7.80 -3.66
N LEU A 360 -5.33 7.90 -4.69
CA LEU A 360 -5.55 8.70 -5.90
C LEU A 360 -5.38 7.81 -7.14
N MET A 361 -6.12 8.16 -8.20
CA MET A 361 -5.99 7.51 -9.52
C MET A 361 -6.11 8.57 -10.62
N GLN A 362 -5.26 8.48 -11.65
CA GLN A 362 -5.31 9.33 -12.84
C GLN A 362 -5.21 8.45 -14.10
N TYR A 363 -6.12 8.65 -15.05
CA TYR A 363 -6.02 8.02 -16.38
C TYR A 363 -6.79 8.85 -17.43
N PRO A 364 -6.18 9.87 -18.05
CA PRO A 364 -6.90 10.86 -18.85
C PRO A 364 -7.66 10.27 -20.05
N LYS A 365 -7.10 9.25 -20.72
CA LYS A 365 -7.80 8.51 -21.78
C LYS A 365 -8.86 7.52 -21.29
N GLY A 366 -8.83 7.13 -20.01
CA GLY A 366 -9.73 6.13 -19.44
C GLY A 366 -11.00 6.71 -18.86
N PHE A 367 -10.92 7.87 -18.21
CA PHE A 367 -12.07 8.55 -17.60
C PHE A 367 -11.83 10.05 -17.50
N GLN A 368 -12.92 10.83 -17.47
CA GLN A 368 -12.84 12.27 -17.20
C GLN A 368 -12.57 12.51 -15.72
N ALA A 369 -11.66 13.43 -15.42
CA ALA A 369 -11.33 13.81 -14.06
C ALA A 369 -12.59 14.14 -13.25
N ARG A 370 -12.68 13.57 -12.05
CA ARG A 370 -13.70 13.87 -11.04
C ARG A 370 -13.02 14.13 -9.72
N GLN A 371 -13.28 15.30 -9.13
CA GLN A 371 -12.54 15.77 -7.94
C GLN A 371 -12.55 14.76 -6.76
N SER A 372 -13.64 13.99 -6.59
CA SER A 372 -13.72 12.94 -5.58
C SER A 372 -14.62 11.76 -5.98
N TYR A 373 -14.38 10.63 -5.30
CA TYR A 373 -15.25 9.46 -5.27
C TYR A 373 -15.42 9.01 -3.81
N ASP A 374 -16.67 8.91 -3.38
CA ASP A 374 -17.01 8.78 -1.96
C ASP A 374 -17.43 7.37 -1.55
N HIS A 375 -17.68 6.46 -2.49
CA HIS A 375 -17.94 5.06 -2.13
C HIS A 375 -16.63 4.35 -1.77
N PRO A 376 -16.68 3.35 -0.87
CA PRO A 376 -15.47 2.70 -0.41
C PRO A 376 -14.84 1.81 -1.50
N VAL A 377 -13.52 1.87 -1.60
CA VAL A 377 -12.70 1.09 -2.54
C VAL A 377 -11.56 0.39 -1.81
N SER A 378 -11.01 -0.66 -2.42
CA SER A 378 -9.91 -1.46 -1.87
C SER A 378 -8.62 -1.29 -2.67
N SER A 379 -7.46 -1.42 -2.02
CA SER A 379 -6.15 -1.52 -2.68
C SER A 379 -6.06 -2.72 -3.64
N MET A 380 -6.86 -3.76 -3.43
CA MET A 380 -6.96 -4.91 -4.35
C MET A 380 -7.61 -4.53 -5.69
N ASP A 381 -8.40 -3.46 -5.72
CA ASP A 381 -9.05 -2.97 -6.95
C ASP A 381 -8.01 -2.43 -7.95
N ILE A 382 -6.83 -2.01 -7.47
CA ILE A 382 -5.71 -1.61 -8.32
C ILE A 382 -5.33 -2.77 -9.25
N PHE A 383 -5.19 -3.98 -8.71
CA PHE A 383 -4.87 -5.19 -9.49
C PHE A 383 -5.91 -5.43 -10.59
N SER A 384 -7.19 -5.47 -10.23
CA SER A 384 -8.28 -5.78 -11.17
C SER A 384 -8.50 -4.67 -12.19
N THR A 385 -8.29 -3.41 -11.81
CA THR A 385 -8.36 -2.26 -12.71
C THR A 385 -7.20 -2.26 -13.71
N ILE A 386 -5.98 -2.58 -13.26
CA ILE A 386 -4.82 -2.73 -14.14
C ILE A 386 -5.05 -3.88 -15.14
N ALA A 387 -5.53 -5.03 -14.67
CA ALA A 387 -5.81 -6.17 -15.53
C ALA A 387 -6.84 -5.81 -16.62
N ALA A 388 -7.94 -5.14 -16.24
CA ALA A 388 -8.95 -4.70 -17.18
C ALA A 388 -8.41 -3.65 -18.18
N ALA A 389 -7.69 -2.63 -17.71
CA ALA A 389 -7.16 -1.56 -18.56
C ALA A 389 -6.11 -2.05 -19.58
N SER A 390 -5.38 -3.11 -19.24
CA SER A 390 -4.38 -3.74 -20.12
C SER A 390 -4.96 -4.87 -21.00
N GLY A 391 -6.25 -5.20 -20.87
CA GLY A 391 -6.84 -6.35 -21.58
C GLY A 391 -6.26 -7.70 -21.15
N THR A 392 -5.77 -7.77 -19.91
CA THR A 392 -5.16 -8.95 -19.30
C THR A 392 -6.21 -9.83 -18.67
N GLU A 393 -6.19 -11.12 -19.02
CA GLU A 393 -7.11 -12.11 -18.46
C GLU A 393 -6.64 -12.57 -17.08
N LEU A 394 -7.60 -12.73 -16.17
CA LEU A 394 -7.36 -13.24 -14.83
C LEU A 394 -7.44 -14.76 -14.82
N ALA A 395 -6.60 -15.42 -14.02
CA ALA A 395 -6.60 -16.86 -13.89
C ALA A 395 -7.90 -17.34 -13.21
N ASN A 396 -8.53 -18.40 -13.74
CA ASN A 396 -9.81 -18.91 -13.22
C ASN A 396 -9.66 -19.93 -12.08
N ASP A 397 -8.44 -20.22 -11.64
CA ASP A 397 -8.10 -21.19 -10.58
C ASP A 397 -8.15 -20.58 -9.17
N ARG A 398 -8.49 -19.29 -9.05
CA ARG A 398 -8.45 -18.55 -7.80
C ARG A 398 -9.50 -17.46 -7.73
N ILE A 399 -9.78 -17.03 -6.49
CA ILE A 399 -10.67 -15.91 -6.21
C ILE A 399 -9.84 -14.62 -6.16
N TYR A 400 -10.23 -13.63 -6.95
CA TYR A 400 -9.81 -12.24 -6.82
C TYR A 400 -10.86 -11.47 -6.04
N ASP A 401 -10.42 -10.65 -5.09
CA ASP A 401 -11.31 -9.89 -4.21
C ASP A 401 -11.49 -8.43 -4.67
N GLY A 402 -10.59 -7.92 -5.50
CA GLY A 402 -10.69 -6.58 -6.09
C GLY A 402 -11.57 -6.54 -7.35
N VAL A 403 -12.17 -5.39 -7.63
CA VAL A 403 -12.97 -5.11 -8.83
C VAL A 403 -12.29 -4.09 -9.74
N ASN A 404 -12.67 -4.04 -11.02
CA ASN A 404 -12.24 -2.97 -11.93
C ASN A 404 -12.99 -1.68 -11.61
N LEU A 405 -12.31 -0.61 -11.22
CA LEU A 405 -12.91 0.66 -10.82
C LEU A 405 -13.45 1.51 -11.98
N LEU A 406 -12.97 1.31 -13.21
CA LEU A 406 -13.31 2.19 -14.34
C LEU A 406 -14.83 2.35 -14.57
N PRO A 407 -15.68 1.30 -14.51
CA PRO A 407 -17.12 1.45 -14.67
C PRO A 407 -17.81 2.19 -13.52
N TYR A 408 -17.23 2.16 -12.32
CA TYR A 408 -17.79 2.82 -11.14
C TYR A 408 -17.50 4.32 -11.12
N LEU A 409 -16.39 4.75 -11.73
CA LEU A 409 -16.01 6.16 -11.82
C LEU A 409 -16.98 6.98 -12.69
N THR A 410 -17.73 6.34 -13.58
CA THR A 410 -18.72 6.99 -14.45
C THR A 410 -20.17 6.71 -14.06
N ASN A 411 -20.40 5.85 -13.05
CA ASN A 411 -21.74 5.52 -12.60
C ASN A 411 -21.79 5.34 -11.06
N ASP A 412 -22.25 6.38 -10.37
CA ASP A 412 -22.38 6.40 -8.91
C ASP A 412 -23.52 5.52 -8.37
N SER A 413 -24.36 4.93 -9.24
CA SER A 413 -25.40 3.98 -8.82
C SER A 413 -24.85 2.59 -8.49
N LEU A 414 -23.59 2.32 -8.82
CA LEU A 414 -22.91 1.06 -8.57
C LEU A 414 -21.98 1.19 -7.37
N LEU A 415 -21.99 0.18 -6.49
CA LEU A 415 -21.06 0.07 -5.37
C LEU A 415 -19.97 -0.95 -5.71
N PRO A 416 -18.68 -0.58 -5.64
CA PRO A 416 -17.57 -1.52 -5.87
C PRO A 416 -17.61 -2.70 -4.89
N HIS A 417 -17.90 -2.40 -3.62
CA HIS A 417 -17.88 -3.36 -2.53
C HIS A 417 -19.00 -3.09 -1.53
N GLN A 418 -19.61 -4.18 -1.05
CA GLN A 418 -20.49 -4.13 0.11
C GLN A 418 -19.74 -4.42 1.42
N ASP A 419 -18.73 -5.28 1.34
CA ASP A 419 -18.08 -5.92 2.49
C ASP A 419 -16.55 -5.75 2.43
N PHE A 420 -15.93 -5.44 3.57
CA PHE A 420 -14.47 -5.36 3.71
C PHE A 420 -14.02 -6.08 4.98
N PHE A 421 -12.97 -6.90 4.86
CA PHE A 421 -12.47 -7.75 5.94
C PHE A 421 -11.02 -7.40 6.29
N TRP A 422 -10.72 -7.40 7.60
CA TRP A 422 -9.35 -7.28 8.09
C TRP A 422 -9.11 -8.26 9.23
N ARG A 423 -7.97 -8.95 9.18
CA ARG A 423 -7.55 -9.90 10.21
C ARG A 423 -6.04 -9.96 10.29
N ASN A 424 -5.54 -9.75 11.50
CA ASN A 424 -4.20 -10.16 11.92
C ASN A 424 -4.35 -10.84 13.29
N GLY A 425 -4.29 -12.18 13.27
CA GLY A 425 -4.48 -13.06 14.40
C GLY A 425 -5.75 -12.76 15.19
N TYR A 426 -5.56 -12.37 16.45
CA TYR A 426 -6.62 -12.08 17.42
C TYR A 426 -7.22 -10.67 17.30
N SER A 427 -6.75 -9.85 16.35
CA SER A 427 -7.26 -8.51 16.07
C SER A 427 -7.92 -8.49 14.70
N LYS A 428 -9.16 -8.02 14.63
CA LYS A 428 -10.01 -8.16 13.45
C LYS A 428 -10.91 -6.93 13.27
N ALA A 429 -11.26 -6.63 12.03
CA ALA A 429 -12.35 -5.73 11.71
C ALA A 429 -13.15 -6.24 10.51
N PHE A 430 -14.41 -5.85 10.45
CA PHE A 430 -15.31 -6.16 9.35
C PHE A 430 -16.23 -4.97 9.11
N ARG A 431 -16.29 -4.48 7.87
CA ARG A 431 -17.24 -3.45 7.45
C ARG A 431 -18.26 -4.05 6.49
N ARG A 432 -19.54 -3.77 6.71
CA ARG A 432 -20.64 -4.02 5.77
C ARG A 432 -21.47 -2.75 5.61
N GLY A 433 -21.42 -2.15 4.43
CA GLY A 433 -22.01 -0.83 4.20
C GLY A 433 -21.50 0.20 5.20
N ASP A 434 -22.40 0.77 6.00
CA ASP A 434 -22.09 1.80 7.00
C ASP A 434 -21.72 1.24 8.37
N TRP A 435 -21.77 -0.07 8.58
CA TRP A 435 -21.50 -0.68 9.87
C TRP A 435 -20.12 -1.31 9.92
N LYS A 436 -19.38 -1.03 10.98
CA LYS A 436 -18.05 -1.59 11.22
C LYS A 436 -17.97 -2.29 12.57
N LEU A 437 -17.61 -3.56 12.54
CA LEU A 437 -17.25 -4.39 13.67
C LEU A 437 -15.74 -4.30 13.91
N TYR A 438 -15.33 -4.15 15.17
CA TYR A 438 -13.94 -4.29 15.60
C TYR A 438 -13.86 -5.30 16.74
N ILE A 439 -12.92 -6.25 16.65
CA ILE A 439 -12.67 -7.27 17.68
C ILE A 439 -11.19 -7.29 18.03
N ASN A 440 -10.89 -7.29 19.33
CA ASN A 440 -9.58 -7.62 19.84
C ASN A 440 -9.70 -8.62 20.99
N GLU A 441 -9.41 -9.89 20.70
CA GLU A 441 -9.64 -10.99 21.64
C GLU A 441 -8.67 -10.94 22.84
N LYS A 442 -7.42 -10.48 22.63
CA LYS A 442 -6.43 -10.32 23.72
C LYS A 442 -6.79 -9.19 24.67
N ASN A 443 -7.34 -8.09 24.13
CA ASN A 443 -7.86 -7.00 24.94
C ASN A 443 -9.27 -7.27 25.51
N LYS A 444 -9.95 -8.34 25.07
CA LYS A 444 -11.35 -8.65 25.40
C LYS A 444 -12.31 -7.51 25.03
N ILE A 445 -12.12 -6.96 23.83
CA ILE A 445 -12.88 -5.83 23.32
C ILE A 445 -13.66 -6.26 22.08
N THR A 446 -14.89 -5.79 21.99
CA THR A 446 -15.70 -5.82 20.78
C THR A 446 -16.43 -4.50 20.69
N TYR A 447 -16.30 -3.81 19.55
CA TYR A 447 -16.97 -2.55 19.27
C TYR A 447 -17.78 -2.66 17.99
N LEU A 448 -18.86 -1.87 17.92
CA LEU A 448 -19.68 -1.70 16.74
C LEU A 448 -19.85 -0.21 16.46
N PHE A 449 -19.48 0.23 15.27
CA PHE A 449 -19.59 1.63 14.85
C PHE A 449 -20.51 1.74 13.63
N ASN A 450 -21.22 2.87 13.52
CA ASN A 450 -21.83 3.31 12.27
C ASN A 450 -20.94 4.40 11.68
N ILE A 451 -20.12 4.06 10.69
CA ILE A 451 -19.07 4.93 10.15
C ILE A 451 -19.59 6.01 9.19
N ALA A 452 -20.84 5.93 8.73
CA ALA A 452 -21.47 7.01 8.00
C ALA A 452 -21.82 8.19 8.94
N ALA A 453 -22.27 7.89 10.16
CA ALA A 453 -22.54 8.89 11.18
C ALA A 453 -21.33 9.23 12.06
N ASP A 454 -20.37 8.30 12.18
CA ASP A 454 -19.24 8.39 13.09
C ASP A 454 -17.95 7.86 12.44
N ARG A 455 -17.42 8.65 11.50
CA ARG A 455 -16.16 8.35 10.80
C ARG A 455 -14.96 8.23 11.74
N GLU A 456 -15.04 8.87 12.90
CA GLU A 456 -13.99 8.92 13.92
C GLU A 456 -14.04 7.74 14.91
N GLU A 457 -15.01 6.84 14.77
CA GLU A 457 -15.17 5.65 15.62
C GLU A 457 -15.23 5.98 17.13
N LYS A 458 -15.90 7.08 17.49
CA LYS A 458 -15.99 7.57 18.87
C LYS A 458 -17.06 6.88 19.70
N ASN A 459 -18.13 6.41 19.06
CA ASN A 459 -19.36 5.97 19.71
C ASN A 459 -19.58 4.48 19.48
N ASP A 460 -19.19 3.67 20.46
CA ASP A 460 -19.51 2.24 20.46
C ASP A 460 -21.03 2.02 20.63
N LEU A 461 -21.62 1.32 19.66
CA LEU A 461 -23.02 0.95 19.61
C LEU A 461 -23.25 -0.54 19.94
N SER A 462 -22.21 -1.29 20.31
CA SER A 462 -22.29 -2.75 20.56
C SER A 462 -23.41 -3.15 21.53
N ALA A 463 -23.56 -2.41 22.63
CA ALA A 463 -24.61 -2.63 23.63
C ALA A 463 -26.00 -2.14 23.19
N ARG A 464 -26.07 -1.17 22.27
CA ARG A 464 -27.33 -0.56 21.79
C ARG A 464 -27.89 -1.24 20.55
N GLN A 465 -27.06 -1.98 19.81
CA GLN A 465 -27.40 -2.62 18.54
C GLN A 465 -26.98 -4.11 18.55
N PRO A 466 -27.50 -4.94 19.48
CA PRO A 466 -27.03 -6.31 19.67
C PRO A 466 -27.30 -7.23 18.47
N ASP A 467 -28.42 -7.05 17.76
CA ASP A 467 -28.75 -7.84 16.58
C ASP A 467 -27.79 -7.56 15.42
N LYS A 468 -27.47 -6.28 15.19
CA LYS A 468 -26.49 -5.86 14.19
C LYS A 468 -25.09 -6.37 14.54
N LEU A 469 -24.71 -6.31 15.83
CA LEU A 469 -23.45 -6.85 16.29
C LEU A 469 -23.34 -8.35 15.98
N LYS A 470 -24.38 -9.13 16.33
CA LYS A 470 -24.43 -10.56 16.09
C LYS A 470 -24.36 -10.89 14.59
N GLU A 471 -25.10 -10.17 13.75
CA GLU A 471 -25.08 -10.32 12.29
C GLU A 471 -23.65 -10.16 11.74
N LEU A 472 -22.94 -9.09 12.12
CA LEU A 472 -21.58 -8.84 11.64
C LEU A 472 -20.58 -9.87 12.17
N GLN A 473 -20.74 -10.33 13.42
CA GLN A 473 -19.88 -11.39 13.98
C GLN A 473 -20.06 -12.71 13.25
N GLU A 474 -21.30 -13.09 12.94
CA GLU A 474 -21.60 -14.32 12.19
C GLU A 474 -21.08 -14.24 10.75
N ALA A 475 -21.25 -13.10 10.08
CA ALA A 475 -20.73 -12.87 8.74
C ALA A 475 -19.19 -12.90 8.67
N LEU A 476 -18.51 -12.25 9.63
CA LEU A 476 -17.05 -12.33 9.73
C LEU A 476 -16.58 -13.78 9.93
N LYS A 477 -17.22 -14.52 10.85
CA LYS A 477 -16.88 -15.92 11.10
C LYS A 477 -17.10 -16.81 9.87
N ASP A 478 -18.17 -16.58 9.12
CA ASP A 478 -18.43 -17.30 7.87
C ASP A 478 -17.36 -17.01 6.81
N TRP A 479 -16.98 -15.73 6.65
CA TRP A 479 -15.89 -15.36 5.75
C TRP A 479 -14.57 -16.00 6.17
N GLU A 480 -14.21 -15.96 7.46
CA GLU A 480 -12.97 -16.58 7.98
C GLU A 480 -12.92 -18.08 7.66
N LYS A 481 -14.05 -18.78 7.84
CA LYS A 481 -14.15 -20.23 7.57
C LYS A 481 -13.99 -20.57 6.09
N LYS A 482 -14.56 -19.75 5.20
CA LYS A 482 -14.62 -20.04 3.75
C LYS A 482 -13.40 -19.53 2.99
N ASN A 483 -12.79 -18.44 3.44
CA ASN A 483 -11.85 -17.66 2.64
C ASN A 483 -10.45 -17.59 3.23
N THR A 484 -10.18 -18.18 4.40
CA THR A 484 -8.85 -18.08 5.01
C THR A 484 -8.21 -19.44 5.22
N VAL A 485 -6.88 -19.47 5.14
CA VAL A 485 -6.06 -20.61 5.54
C VAL A 485 -5.28 -20.27 6.82
N PRO A 486 -4.73 -21.27 7.54
CA PRO A 486 -3.83 -20.99 8.64
C PRO A 486 -2.64 -20.12 8.19
N PRO A 487 -2.18 -19.17 9.02
CA PRO A 487 -0.98 -18.39 8.70
C PRO A 487 0.23 -19.29 8.43
N LEU A 488 0.97 -18.99 7.35
CA LEU A 488 2.17 -19.73 6.94
C LEU A 488 3.34 -19.54 7.92
N TRP A 489 3.34 -18.43 8.65
CA TRP A 489 4.25 -18.14 9.74
C TRP A 489 3.49 -17.48 10.89
N PRO A 490 3.97 -17.61 12.14
CA PRO A 490 3.36 -16.92 13.27
C PRO A 490 3.76 -15.44 13.30
N SER A 491 3.05 -14.64 14.10
CA SER A 491 3.52 -13.31 14.48
C SER A 491 4.83 -13.39 15.28
N ALA A 492 5.75 -12.48 15.01
CA ALA A 492 7.07 -12.44 15.67
C ALA A 492 7.02 -11.77 17.04
N ALA A 493 6.06 -10.88 17.27
CA ALA A 493 5.90 -10.09 18.49
C ALA A 493 4.48 -9.55 18.60
N ASP A 494 4.05 -9.25 19.83
CA ASP A 494 2.96 -8.30 20.03
C ASP A 494 3.55 -6.87 20.09
N VAL A 495 2.85 -5.90 19.50
CA VAL A 495 3.07 -4.46 19.71
C VAL A 495 1.95 -3.92 20.62
N LEU A 496 2.26 -2.96 21.50
CA LEU A 496 1.24 -2.15 22.17
C LEU A 496 1.19 -0.76 21.57
N ILE A 497 -0.02 -0.32 21.22
CA ILE A 497 -0.27 1.01 20.67
C ILE A 497 -1.34 1.67 21.53
N GLU A 498 -1.07 2.92 21.91
CA GLU A 498 -2.01 3.76 22.61
C GLU A 498 -2.96 4.42 21.60
N VAL A 499 -4.25 4.30 21.84
CA VAL A 499 -5.31 4.95 21.06
C VAL A 499 -6.27 5.60 22.05
N ASN A 500 -6.35 6.94 22.03
CA ASN A 500 -7.15 7.75 22.97
C ASN A 500 -6.99 7.37 24.45
N GLY A 501 -5.75 7.27 24.94
CA GLY A 501 -5.47 6.97 26.35
C GLY A 501 -5.59 5.49 26.72
N LYS A 502 -5.93 4.61 25.77
CA LYS A 502 -6.09 3.17 26.00
C LYS A 502 -5.07 2.36 25.20
N TRP A 503 -4.45 1.39 25.86
CA TRP A 503 -3.46 0.51 25.24
C TRP A 503 -4.11 -0.71 24.60
N TYR A 504 -3.87 -0.88 23.31
CA TYR A 504 -4.31 -2.01 22.50
C TYR A 504 -3.12 -2.86 22.10
N ARG A 505 -3.35 -4.17 22.01
CA ARG A 505 -2.35 -5.14 21.61
C ARG A 505 -2.61 -5.58 20.18
N PHE A 506 -1.57 -5.60 19.36
CA PHE A 506 -1.65 -6.05 17.98
C PHE A 506 -0.54 -7.06 17.68
N PRO A 507 -0.81 -8.11 16.92
CA PRO A 507 0.24 -8.99 16.45
C PRO A 507 1.02 -8.28 15.33
N SER A 508 2.34 -8.37 15.39
CA SER A 508 3.27 -7.86 14.39
C SER A 508 4.09 -8.97 13.78
#